data_AF-A0A3D1CIH7-F1
#
_entry.id   AF-A0A3D1CIH7-F1
#
_cell.length_a   1.000
_cell.length_b   1.000
_cell.length_c   1.000
_cell.angle_alpha   90.00
_cell.angle_beta   90.00
_cell.angle_gamma   90.00
#
_symmetry.space_group_name_H-M   'P 1'
#
loop_
_entity.id
_entity.type
_entity.pdbx_description
1 polymer ?
#
loop_
_entity_poly.entity_id
_entity_poly.type
_entity_poly.pdbx_seq_one_letter_code
_entity_poly.pdbx_strand_id
1 'polypeptide(L)'
;MNKSQKIDLYLQRLSHITQFFLFLFTVLGFYFVVLPIYQKDVLQESIAKKELELEKVNESLLQSYSTIRNYTVRRFITSAGAKCSGLLIPIPILSSYRESKGELINLTEKILNIESTKCLTESFDAVDDMQLLNTSDYLYFQDKVAVISRKLDKERLILLNEYNELEKLSIDKMERSLSKYDRETLLDLEGMGASKDELNHYENQMIRRNASDGLSDKFSELVRNEIDGLKDLSWP
;
A
#
# COMPACT_ATOMS: atom_id res chain seq x y z
N MET A 1 96.73 33.42 32.30
CA MET A 1 95.71 32.42 31.86
C MET A 1 95.98 32.03 30.42
N ASN A 2 96.24 30.74 30.18
CA ASN A 2 96.69 30.20 28.90
C ASN A 2 95.60 30.27 27.83
N LYS A 3 95.97 30.55 26.57
CA LYS A 3 95.07 30.67 25.40
C LYS A 3 94.14 29.45 25.24
N SER A 4 94.63 28.27 25.63
CA SER A 4 93.89 27.00 25.67
C SER A 4 92.65 27.03 26.58
N GLN A 5 92.72 27.65 27.76
CA GLN A 5 91.60 27.71 28.71
C GLN A 5 90.44 28.60 28.22
N LYS A 6 90.72 29.60 27.38
CA LYS A 6 89.68 30.49 26.83
C LYS A 6 88.89 29.83 25.69
N ILE A 7 89.56 29.00 24.89
CA ILE A 7 88.94 28.23 23.81
C ILE A 7 88.02 27.15 24.39
N ASP A 8 88.49 26.47 25.44
CA ASP A 8 87.72 25.45 26.14
C ASP A 8 86.42 26.02 26.75
N LEU A 9 86.49 27.19 27.36
CA LEU A 9 85.32 27.90 27.90
C LEU A 9 84.31 28.30 26.80
N TYR A 10 84.81 28.69 25.62
CA TYR A 10 83.95 29.05 24.48
C TYR A 10 83.28 27.83 23.86
N LEU A 11 84.01 26.72 23.71
CA LEU A 11 83.47 25.43 23.26
C LEU A 11 82.39 24.93 24.22
N GLN A 12 82.61 25.05 25.52
CA GLN A 12 81.64 24.65 26.53
C GLN A 12 80.35 25.50 26.45
N ARG A 13 80.46 26.82 26.25
CA ARG A 13 79.30 27.71 26.04
C ARG A 13 78.55 27.39 24.75
N LEU A 14 79.26 27.09 23.67
CA LEU A 14 78.67 26.76 22.37
C LEU A 14 77.97 25.40 22.41
N SER A 15 78.52 24.44 23.18
CA SER A 15 77.86 23.17 23.50
C SER A 15 76.52 23.39 24.20
N HIS A 16 76.48 24.21 25.26
CA HIS A 16 75.23 24.51 25.98
C HIS A 16 74.18 25.21 25.09
N ILE A 17 74.60 26.13 24.21
CA ILE A 17 73.71 26.79 23.24
C ILE A 17 73.13 25.78 22.25
N THR A 18 73.97 24.88 21.72
CA THR A 18 73.54 23.84 20.79
C THR A 18 72.56 22.87 21.46
N GLN A 19 72.80 22.54 22.73
CA GLN A 19 71.93 21.69 23.54
C GLN A 19 70.56 22.34 23.80
N PHE A 20 70.54 23.66 24.03
CA PHE A 20 69.29 24.43 24.13
C PHE A 20 68.52 24.45 22.80
N PHE A 21 69.19 24.71 21.68
CA PHE A 21 68.53 24.67 20.37
C PHE A 21 68.03 23.27 20.01
N LEU A 22 68.78 22.21 20.32
CA LEU A 22 68.33 20.83 20.15
C LEU A 22 67.04 20.56 20.93
N PHE A 23 66.98 20.97 22.20
CA PHE A 23 65.77 20.87 23.00
C PHE A 23 64.62 21.71 22.44
N LEU A 24 64.90 22.92 21.96
CA LEU A 24 63.89 23.78 21.35
C LEU A 24 63.34 23.14 20.06
N PHE A 25 64.21 22.60 19.20
CA PHE A 25 63.80 21.91 17.99
C PHE A 25 62.98 20.65 18.27
N THR A 26 63.30 19.88 19.32
CA THR A 26 62.47 18.72 19.70
C THR A 26 61.10 19.14 20.20
N VAL A 27 61.01 20.20 21.01
CA VAL A 27 59.71 20.75 21.46
C VAL A 27 58.89 21.27 20.28
N LEU A 28 59.52 22.03 19.37
CA LEU A 28 58.84 22.55 18.18
C LEU A 28 58.42 21.41 17.24
N GLY A 29 59.26 20.39 17.04
CA GLY A 29 58.92 19.22 16.23
C GLY A 29 57.73 18.45 16.82
N PHE A 30 57.71 18.26 18.15
CA PHE A 30 56.56 17.64 18.82
C PHE A 30 55.28 18.48 18.67
N TYR A 31 55.39 19.79 18.85
CA TYR A 31 54.23 20.70 18.79
C TYR A 31 53.67 20.87 17.38
N PHE A 32 54.52 21.00 16.35
CA PHE A 32 54.09 21.29 14.98
C PHE A 32 53.85 20.04 14.11
N VAL A 33 54.45 18.89 14.45
CA VAL A 33 54.34 17.67 13.62
C VAL A 33 53.54 16.61 14.35
N VAL A 34 53.96 16.22 15.55
CA VAL A 34 53.39 15.07 16.25
C VAL A 34 51.96 15.37 16.70
N LEU A 35 51.73 16.49 17.40
CA LEU A 35 50.40 16.85 17.90
C LEU A 35 49.35 16.97 16.77
N PRO A 36 49.63 17.67 15.64
CA PRO A 36 48.65 17.79 14.57
C PRO A 36 48.40 16.48 13.81
N ILE A 37 49.39 15.57 13.70
CA ILE A 37 49.18 14.24 13.10
C ILE A 37 48.16 13.46 13.93
N TYR A 38 48.37 13.35 15.24
CA TYR A 38 47.43 12.64 16.12
C TYR A 38 46.01 13.24 16.09
N GLN A 39 45.90 14.57 16.07
CA GLN A 39 44.59 15.24 15.98
C GLN A 39 43.87 14.93 14.66
N LYS A 40 44.61 14.85 13.55
CA LYS A 40 44.05 14.52 12.23
C LYS A 40 43.60 13.06 12.17
N ASP A 41 44.40 12.13 12.64
CA ASP A 41 44.09 10.70 12.58
C ASP A 41 42.84 10.37 13.41
N VAL A 42 42.75 10.91 14.63
CA VAL A 42 41.56 10.75 15.50
C VAL A 42 40.32 11.37 14.86
N LEU A 43 40.45 12.54 14.23
CA LEU A 43 39.34 13.19 13.54
C LEU A 43 38.88 12.36 12.33
N GLN A 44 39.79 11.85 11.51
CA GLN A 44 39.46 11.00 10.37
C GLN A 44 38.79 9.70 10.80
N GLU A 45 39.26 9.06 11.87
CA GLU A 45 38.60 7.90 12.44
C GLU A 45 37.17 8.23 12.90
N SER A 46 36.98 9.39 13.55
CA SER A 46 35.66 9.83 13.98
C SER A 46 34.71 10.11 12.81
N ILE A 47 35.21 10.70 11.71
CA ILE A 47 34.43 10.97 10.49
C ILE A 47 34.03 9.64 9.84
N ALA A 48 34.97 8.71 9.66
CA ALA A 48 34.69 7.41 9.07
C ALA A 48 33.65 6.61 9.89
N LYS A 49 33.73 6.66 11.23
CA LYS A 49 32.71 6.04 12.09
C LYS A 49 31.35 6.71 11.91
N LYS A 50 31.30 8.04 11.80
CA LYS A 50 30.06 8.78 11.62
C LYS A 50 29.43 8.54 10.25
N GLU A 51 30.24 8.41 9.19
CA GLU A 51 29.76 8.04 7.86
C GLU A 51 29.12 6.64 7.87
N LEU A 52 29.78 5.65 8.50
CA LEU A 52 29.23 4.29 8.65
C LEU A 52 27.96 4.26 9.51
N GLU A 53 27.90 5.05 10.58
CA GLU A 53 26.68 5.18 11.39
C GLU A 53 25.53 5.79 10.57
N LEU A 54 25.81 6.83 9.79
CA LEU A 54 24.82 7.50 8.95
C LEU A 54 24.29 6.58 7.85
N GLU A 55 25.16 5.81 7.21
CA GLU A 55 24.77 4.80 6.22
C GLU A 55 23.82 3.76 6.83
N LYS A 56 24.18 3.19 7.99
CA LYS A 56 23.33 2.22 8.71
C LYS A 56 21.98 2.79 9.11
N VAL A 57 21.96 4.03 9.61
CA VAL A 57 20.71 4.69 9.99
C VAL A 57 19.85 4.96 8.76
N ASN A 58 20.45 5.38 7.65
CA ASN A 58 19.74 5.62 6.40
C ASN A 58 19.15 4.32 5.82
N GLU A 59 19.91 3.23 5.81
CA GLU A 59 19.41 1.92 5.40
C GLU A 59 18.22 1.46 6.26
N SER A 60 18.34 1.58 7.58
CA SER A 60 17.26 1.24 8.53
C SER A 60 16.01 2.09 8.30
N LEU A 61 16.19 3.38 8.01
CA LEU A 61 15.10 4.30 7.70
C LEU A 61 14.40 3.91 6.39
N LEU A 62 15.15 3.57 5.34
CA LEU A 62 14.59 3.12 4.06
C LEU A 62 13.82 1.80 4.21
N GLN A 63 14.35 0.84 4.99
CA GLN A 63 13.68 -0.42 5.26
C GLN A 63 12.38 -0.24 6.06
N SER A 64 12.44 0.61 7.09
CA SER A 64 11.28 0.96 7.92
C SER A 64 10.20 1.65 7.08
N TYR A 65 10.61 2.61 6.25
CA TYR A 65 9.71 3.31 5.34
C TYR A 65 9.05 2.37 4.33
N SER A 66 9.81 1.47 3.70
CA SER A 66 9.28 0.46 2.77
C SER A 66 8.23 -0.42 3.45
N THR A 67 8.45 -0.79 4.71
CA THR A 67 7.49 -1.57 5.52
C THR A 67 6.21 -0.79 5.77
N ILE A 68 6.31 0.46 6.19
CA ILE A 68 5.17 1.35 6.43
C ILE A 68 4.36 1.56 5.15
N ARG A 69 5.03 1.82 4.03
CA ARG A 69 4.40 2.00 2.72
C ARG A 69 3.61 0.76 2.32
N ASN A 70 4.22 -0.41 2.40
CA ASN A 70 3.57 -1.68 2.06
C ASN A 70 2.37 -1.96 2.97
N TYR A 71 2.49 -1.69 4.27
CA TYR A 71 1.39 -1.85 5.23
C TYR A 71 0.22 -0.92 4.90
N THR A 72 0.50 0.36 4.69
CA THR A 72 -0.49 1.40 4.39
C THR A 72 -1.27 1.08 3.12
N VAL A 73 -0.55 0.70 2.06
CA VAL A 73 -1.15 0.33 0.76
C VAL A 73 -1.99 -0.94 0.89
N ARG A 74 -1.50 -1.97 1.59
CA ARG A 74 -2.28 -3.20 1.82
C ARG A 74 -3.55 -2.96 2.63
N ARG A 75 -3.49 -2.07 3.62
CA ARG A 75 -4.66 -1.68 4.44
C ARG A 75 -5.73 -1.03 3.56
N PHE A 76 -5.31 -0.11 2.70
CA PHE A 76 -6.21 0.47 1.69
C PHE A 76 -6.78 -0.59 0.75
N ILE A 77 -5.94 -1.41 0.12
CA ILE A 77 -6.36 -2.46 -0.83
C ILE A 77 -7.43 -3.37 -0.20
N THR A 78 -7.18 -3.84 1.03
CA THR A 78 -8.10 -4.74 1.73
C THR A 78 -9.43 -4.05 2.04
N SER A 79 -9.38 -2.83 2.58
CA SER A 79 -10.58 -2.10 2.98
C SER A 79 -11.41 -1.63 1.77
N ALA A 80 -10.75 -0.98 0.82
CA ALA A 80 -11.36 -0.48 -0.41
C ALA A 80 -11.86 -1.63 -1.28
N GLY A 81 -11.08 -2.70 -1.42
CA GLY A 81 -11.47 -3.90 -2.15
C GLY A 81 -12.75 -4.53 -1.61
N ALA A 82 -12.87 -4.68 -0.28
CA ALA A 82 -14.08 -5.22 0.33
C ALA A 82 -15.27 -4.25 0.22
N LYS A 83 -15.08 -2.95 0.50
CA LYS A 83 -16.16 -1.96 0.48
C LYS A 83 -16.68 -1.71 -0.94
N CYS A 84 -15.78 -1.41 -1.88
CA CYS A 84 -16.16 -0.98 -3.22
C CYS A 84 -16.57 -2.13 -4.14
N SER A 85 -16.23 -3.39 -3.80
CA SER A 85 -16.79 -4.57 -4.49
C SER A 85 -18.16 -4.98 -3.95
N GLY A 86 -18.71 -4.27 -2.98
CA GLY A 86 -20.01 -4.63 -2.39
C GLY A 86 -19.99 -5.82 -1.44
N LEU A 87 -18.81 -6.41 -1.15
CA LEU A 87 -18.66 -7.52 -0.21
C LEU A 87 -19.17 -7.19 1.21
N LEU A 88 -19.11 -5.91 1.58
CA LEU A 88 -19.57 -5.42 2.88
C LEU A 88 -21.05 -4.97 2.88
N ILE A 89 -21.80 -5.16 1.80
CA ILE A 89 -23.23 -4.90 1.79
C ILE A 89 -23.93 -5.96 2.67
N PRO A 90 -24.70 -5.57 3.69
CA PRO A 90 -25.37 -6.52 4.55
C PRO A 90 -26.45 -7.29 3.77
N ILE A 91 -26.40 -8.62 3.85
CA ILE A 91 -27.46 -9.49 3.35
C ILE A 91 -28.63 -9.39 4.35
N PRO A 92 -29.87 -9.10 3.90
CA PRO A 92 -31.02 -9.08 4.78
C PRO A 92 -31.23 -10.47 5.39
N ILE A 93 -31.09 -10.57 6.71
CA ILE A 93 -31.45 -11.76 7.48
C ILE A 93 -32.98 -11.96 7.43
N LEU A 94 -33.44 -13.21 7.40
CA LEU A 94 -34.86 -13.60 7.34
C LEU A 94 -35.78 -12.87 8.35
N SER A 95 -35.25 -12.44 9.50
CA SER A 95 -35.98 -11.62 10.48
C SER A 95 -36.32 -10.21 9.96
N SER A 96 -35.41 -9.58 9.21
CA SER A 96 -35.59 -8.26 8.61
C SER A 96 -36.56 -8.24 7.43
N TYR A 97 -36.78 -9.39 6.77
CA TYR A 97 -37.76 -9.54 5.68
C TYR A 97 -39.21 -9.36 6.16
N ARG A 98 -39.49 -9.74 7.41
CA ARG A 98 -40.81 -9.57 8.04
C ARG A 98 -41.10 -8.11 8.37
N GLU A 99 -40.07 -7.30 8.62
CA GLU A 99 -40.18 -5.88 8.93
C GLU A 99 -40.14 -4.99 7.68
N SER A 100 -39.43 -5.39 6.62
CA SER A 100 -39.32 -4.64 5.35
C SER A 100 -40.54 -4.73 4.43
N LYS A 101 -41.68 -5.27 4.90
CA LYS A 101 -42.90 -5.48 4.10
C LYS A 101 -42.65 -6.21 2.77
N GLY A 102 -41.68 -7.13 2.73
CA GLY A 102 -41.45 -7.97 1.56
C GLY A 102 -40.76 -7.27 0.37
N GLU A 103 -40.15 -6.09 0.55
CA GLU A 103 -39.21 -5.58 -0.45
C GLU A 103 -37.95 -6.47 -0.43
N LEU A 104 -37.86 -7.39 -1.40
CA LEU A 104 -36.62 -8.11 -1.67
C LEU A 104 -35.57 -7.08 -2.05
N ILE A 105 -34.53 -6.95 -1.21
CA ILE A 105 -33.39 -6.10 -1.53
C ILE A 105 -32.74 -6.67 -2.79
N ASN A 106 -32.77 -5.90 -3.87
CA ASN A 106 -32.02 -6.23 -5.07
C ASN A 106 -30.53 -5.97 -4.84
N LEU A 107 -29.80 -7.03 -4.49
CA LEU A 107 -28.39 -6.94 -4.17
C LEU A 107 -27.57 -6.49 -5.38
N THR A 108 -27.90 -6.99 -6.58
CA THR A 108 -27.26 -6.60 -7.83
C THR A 108 -27.35 -5.10 -8.05
N GLU A 109 -28.56 -4.54 -7.95
CA GLU A 109 -28.78 -3.11 -8.11
C GLU A 109 -27.96 -2.29 -7.11
N LYS A 110 -27.94 -2.70 -5.83
CA LYS A 110 -27.12 -2.04 -4.80
C LYS A 110 -25.62 -2.06 -5.13
N ILE A 111 -25.10 -3.20 -5.59
CA ILE A 111 -23.70 -3.35 -5.96
C ILE A 111 -23.35 -2.44 -7.15
N LEU A 112 -24.16 -2.46 -8.21
CA LEU A 112 -23.94 -1.66 -9.43
C LEU A 112 -24.14 -0.15 -9.21
N ASN A 113 -24.85 0.24 -8.15
CA ASN A 113 -24.98 1.63 -7.72
C ASN A 113 -23.84 2.14 -6.84
N ILE A 114 -22.83 1.31 -6.51
CA ILE A 114 -21.60 1.78 -5.87
C ILE A 114 -20.77 2.57 -6.89
N GLU A 115 -20.86 3.90 -6.85
CA GLU A 115 -19.99 4.77 -7.65
C GLU A 115 -18.51 4.55 -7.31
N SER A 116 -17.76 3.95 -8.23
CA SER A 116 -16.39 3.49 -7.96
C SER A 116 -15.45 4.65 -7.64
N THR A 117 -15.62 5.78 -8.32
CA THR A 117 -14.83 7.01 -8.07
C THR A 117 -15.03 7.50 -6.65
N LYS A 118 -16.29 7.70 -6.24
CA LYS A 118 -16.61 8.18 -4.89
C LYS A 118 -16.16 7.20 -3.82
N CYS A 119 -16.45 5.90 -4.00
CA CYS A 119 -16.08 4.87 -3.03
C CYS A 119 -14.58 4.82 -2.81
N LEU A 120 -13.78 4.83 -3.89
CA LEU A 120 -12.32 4.76 -3.78
C LEU A 120 -11.72 6.02 -3.18
N THR A 121 -12.23 7.20 -3.52
CA THR A 121 -11.79 8.47 -2.88
C THR A 121 -12.08 8.46 -1.39
N GLU A 122 -13.31 8.13 -0.99
CA GLU A 122 -13.66 8.04 0.44
C GLU A 122 -12.83 6.98 1.18
N SER A 123 -12.58 5.82 0.54
CA SER A 123 -11.74 4.77 1.12
C SER A 123 -10.27 5.19 1.22
N PHE A 124 -9.79 6.05 0.32
CA PHE A 124 -8.43 6.58 0.37
C PHE A 124 -8.29 7.56 1.54
N ASP A 125 -9.25 8.47 1.68
CA ASP A 125 -9.27 9.49 2.73
C ASP A 125 -9.51 8.89 4.13
N ALA A 126 -10.18 7.73 4.21
CA ALA A 126 -10.45 7.02 5.47
C ALA A 126 -9.25 6.25 6.04
N VAL A 127 -8.13 6.14 5.32
CA VAL A 127 -6.93 5.45 5.82
C VAL A 127 -5.98 6.48 6.44
N ASP A 128 -6.03 6.60 7.76
CA ASP A 128 -5.20 7.55 8.53
C ASP A 128 -3.70 7.45 8.22
N ASP A 129 -3.23 6.22 7.97
CA ASP A 129 -1.81 5.93 7.69
C ASP A 129 -1.34 6.47 6.33
N MET A 130 -2.22 6.95 5.44
CA MET A 130 -1.83 7.55 4.17
C MET A 130 -0.89 8.74 4.33
N GLN A 131 -1.02 9.46 5.45
CA GLN A 131 -0.16 10.59 5.79
C GLN A 131 1.29 10.17 6.13
N LEU A 132 1.54 8.88 6.36
CA LEU A 132 2.88 8.34 6.62
C LEU A 132 3.69 8.11 5.34
N LEU A 133 3.03 8.13 4.18
CA LEU A 133 3.73 8.10 2.90
C LEU A 133 4.48 9.41 2.69
N ASN A 134 5.65 9.33 2.08
CA ASN A 134 6.32 10.54 1.62
C ASN A 134 5.48 11.20 0.50
N THR A 135 5.70 12.49 0.25
CA THR A 135 4.89 13.26 -0.70
C THR A 135 4.88 12.65 -2.11
N SER A 136 6.01 12.10 -2.57
CA SER A 136 6.13 11.50 -3.90
C SER A 136 5.27 10.24 -4.01
N ASP A 137 5.39 9.33 -3.04
CA ASP A 137 4.64 8.07 -3.00
C ASP A 137 3.15 8.30 -2.78
N TYR A 138 2.78 9.28 -1.94
CA TYR A 138 1.39 9.67 -1.73
C TYR A 138 0.73 10.12 -3.04
N LEU A 139 1.34 11.07 -3.73
CA LEU A 139 0.81 11.61 -4.99
C LEU A 139 0.78 10.55 -6.09
N TYR A 140 1.83 9.73 -6.18
CA TYR A 140 1.89 8.62 -7.11
C TYR A 140 0.77 7.61 -6.85
N PHE A 141 0.58 7.21 -5.59
CA PHE A 141 -0.45 6.26 -5.23
C PHE A 141 -1.86 6.82 -5.46
N GLN A 142 -2.09 8.08 -5.11
CA GLN A 142 -3.35 8.79 -5.36
C GLN A 142 -3.69 8.83 -6.86
N ASP A 143 -2.72 9.14 -7.72
CA ASP A 143 -2.93 9.12 -9.18
C ASP A 143 -3.31 7.71 -9.68
N LYS A 144 -2.61 6.67 -9.21
CA LYS A 144 -2.94 5.28 -9.57
C LYS A 144 -4.34 4.88 -9.14
N VAL A 145 -4.75 5.25 -7.92
CA VAL A 145 -6.12 5.01 -7.43
C VAL A 145 -7.14 5.75 -8.30
N ALA A 146 -6.87 7.01 -8.66
CA ALA A 146 -7.77 7.81 -9.49
C ALA A 146 -7.91 7.25 -10.92
N VAL A 147 -6.84 6.68 -11.50
CA VAL A 147 -6.89 6.01 -12.80
C VAL A 147 -7.78 4.77 -12.73
N ILE A 148 -7.59 3.92 -11.73
CA ILE A 148 -8.40 2.72 -11.52
C ILE A 148 -9.85 3.09 -11.26
N SER A 149 -10.11 4.12 -10.47
CA SER A 149 -11.47 4.52 -10.10
C SER A 149 -12.30 4.93 -11.31
N ARG A 150 -11.71 5.67 -12.25
CA ARG A 150 -12.35 6.05 -13.51
C ARG A 150 -12.59 4.84 -14.42
N LYS A 151 -11.64 3.90 -14.46
CA LYS A 151 -11.78 2.65 -15.24
C LYS A 151 -12.94 1.82 -14.70
N LEU A 152 -12.99 1.59 -13.38
CA LEU A 152 -14.05 0.83 -12.73
C LEU A 152 -15.42 1.48 -12.89
N ASP A 153 -15.51 2.81 -12.77
CA ASP A 153 -16.79 3.51 -12.93
C ASP A 153 -17.34 3.42 -14.36
N LYS A 154 -16.44 3.45 -15.37
CA LYS A 154 -16.84 3.20 -16.76
C LYS A 154 -17.43 1.80 -16.94
N GLU A 155 -16.76 0.77 -16.43
CA GLU A 155 -17.24 -0.61 -16.52
C GLU A 155 -18.54 -0.81 -15.73
N ARG A 156 -18.67 -0.17 -14.56
CA ARG A 156 -19.90 -0.13 -13.78
C ARG A 156 -21.08 0.40 -14.58
N LEU A 157 -20.91 1.51 -15.29
CA LEU A 157 -21.97 2.10 -16.11
C LEU A 157 -22.41 1.18 -17.26
N ILE A 158 -21.47 0.43 -17.85
CA ILE A 158 -21.79 -0.58 -18.88
C ILE A 158 -22.64 -1.68 -18.26
N LEU A 159 -22.22 -2.25 -17.13
CA LEU A 159 -22.94 -3.33 -16.45
C LEU A 159 -24.29 -2.87 -15.89
N LEU A 160 -24.40 -1.64 -15.41
CA LEU A 160 -25.66 -1.05 -14.97
C LEU A 160 -26.65 -0.89 -16.14
N ASN A 161 -26.15 -0.52 -17.32
CA ASN A 161 -26.98 -0.48 -18.51
C ASN A 161 -27.42 -1.89 -18.95
N GLU A 162 -26.51 -2.87 -18.94
CA GLU A 162 -26.85 -4.27 -19.21
C GLU A 162 -27.91 -4.79 -18.24
N TYR A 163 -27.78 -4.47 -16.96
CA TYR A 163 -28.76 -4.81 -15.92
C TYR A 163 -30.15 -4.21 -16.22
N ASN A 164 -30.22 -2.92 -16.54
CA ASN A 164 -31.48 -2.25 -16.88
C ASN A 164 -32.15 -2.83 -18.14
N GLU A 165 -31.37 -3.32 -19.10
CA GLU A 165 -31.90 -3.98 -20.29
C GLU A 165 -32.36 -5.43 -20.00
N LEU A 166 -31.69 -6.15 -19.09
CA LEU A 166 -32.12 -7.47 -18.63
C LEU A 166 -33.48 -7.44 -17.94
N GLU A 167 -33.77 -6.40 -17.14
CA GLU A 167 -35.09 -6.25 -16.51
C GLU A 167 -36.22 -6.16 -17.54
N LYS A 168 -35.95 -5.51 -18.69
CA LYS A 168 -36.94 -5.34 -19.78
C LYS A 168 -37.05 -6.57 -20.68
N LEU A 169 -36.06 -7.47 -20.64
CA LEU A 169 -36.01 -8.62 -21.53
C LEU A 169 -37.06 -9.68 -21.12
N SER A 170 -37.71 -10.28 -22.12
CA SER A 170 -38.60 -11.43 -21.91
C SER A 170 -37.79 -12.67 -21.52
N ILE A 171 -38.31 -13.49 -20.58
CA ILE A 171 -37.69 -14.76 -20.15
C ILE A 171 -37.27 -15.63 -21.33
N ASP A 172 -38.09 -15.72 -22.37
CA ASP A 172 -37.86 -16.61 -23.52
C ASP A 172 -36.60 -16.26 -24.33
N LYS A 173 -36.05 -15.06 -24.13
CA LYS A 173 -34.82 -14.57 -24.76
C LYS A 173 -33.61 -14.64 -23.84
N MET A 174 -33.79 -15.05 -22.58
CA MET A 174 -32.69 -15.21 -21.63
C MET A 174 -32.03 -16.57 -21.79
N GLU A 175 -30.72 -16.60 -21.54
CA GLU A 175 -30.01 -17.85 -21.42
C GLU A 175 -30.54 -18.63 -20.22
N ARG A 176 -31.00 -19.86 -20.46
CA ARG A 176 -31.49 -20.74 -19.40
C ARG A 176 -30.31 -21.36 -18.65
N SER A 177 -29.76 -20.60 -17.72
CA SER A 177 -28.70 -21.06 -16.83
C SER A 177 -29.26 -21.26 -15.42
N LEU A 178 -29.32 -22.53 -14.99
CA LEU A 178 -29.69 -22.93 -13.63
C LEU A 178 -28.49 -23.62 -12.99
N SER A 179 -28.14 -23.15 -11.79
CA SER A 179 -27.12 -23.81 -10.97
C SER A 179 -27.59 -25.20 -10.53
N LYS A 180 -26.67 -26.02 -10.03
CA LYS A 180 -27.02 -27.31 -9.43
C LYS A 180 -28.02 -27.13 -8.28
N TYR A 181 -27.82 -26.10 -7.45
CA TYR A 181 -28.69 -25.79 -6.32
C TYR A 181 -30.10 -25.37 -6.75
N ASP A 182 -30.21 -24.56 -7.80
CA ASP A 182 -31.53 -24.15 -8.33
C ASP A 182 -32.32 -25.36 -8.83
N ARG A 183 -31.64 -26.30 -9.51
CA ARG A 183 -32.26 -27.55 -10.00
C ARG A 183 -32.73 -28.44 -8.85
N GLU A 184 -31.92 -28.59 -7.81
CA GLU A 184 -32.30 -29.34 -6.59
C GLU A 184 -33.51 -28.68 -5.91
N THR A 185 -33.52 -27.36 -5.81
CA THR A 185 -34.64 -26.60 -5.23
C THR A 185 -35.95 -26.83 -6.00
N LEU A 186 -35.90 -26.83 -7.34
CA LEU A 186 -37.08 -27.11 -8.16
C LEU A 186 -37.60 -28.53 -7.97
N LEU A 187 -36.71 -29.53 -7.85
CA LEU A 187 -37.08 -30.92 -7.57
C LEU A 187 -37.71 -31.08 -6.19
N ASP A 188 -37.18 -30.38 -5.18
CA ASP A 188 -37.75 -30.38 -3.84
C ASP A 188 -39.16 -29.78 -3.82
N LEU A 189 -39.38 -28.66 -4.53
CA LEU A 189 -40.69 -28.04 -4.68
C LEU A 189 -41.68 -28.97 -5.41
N GLU A 190 -41.24 -29.67 -6.45
CA GLU A 190 -42.05 -30.69 -7.14
C GLU A 190 -42.41 -31.83 -6.18
N GLY A 191 -41.46 -32.32 -5.39
CA GLY A 191 -41.68 -33.33 -4.35
C GLY A 191 -42.63 -32.89 -3.23
N MET A 192 -42.72 -31.58 -2.98
CA MET A 192 -43.66 -30.96 -2.03
C MET A 192 -45.06 -30.71 -2.62
N GLY A 193 -45.27 -31.03 -3.90
CA GLY A 193 -46.58 -30.93 -4.56
C GLY A 193 -46.85 -29.59 -5.26
N ALA A 194 -45.81 -28.80 -5.56
CA ALA A 194 -45.96 -27.59 -6.37
C ALA A 194 -46.51 -27.93 -7.76
N SER A 195 -47.42 -27.09 -8.27
CA SER A 195 -47.97 -27.21 -9.61
C SER A 195 -46.93 -26.86 -10.69
N LYS A 196 -47.16 -27.31 -11.93
CA LYS A 196 -46.28 -26.97 -13.07
C LYS A 196 -46.17 -25.46 -13.31
N ASP A 197 -47.25 -24.72 -13.08
CA ASP A 197 -47.27 -23.27 -13.26
C ASP A 197 -46.44 -22.57 -12.17
N GLU A 198 -46.48 -23.07 -10.94
CA GLU A 198 -45.63 -22.59 -9.84
C GLU A 198 -44.15 -22.91 -10.11
N LEU A 199 -43.83 -24.13 -10.55
CA LEU A 199 -42.46 -24.53 -10.89
C LEU A 199 -41.90 -23.66 -12.02
N ASN A 200 -42.66 -23.42 -13.09
CA ASN A 200 -42.28 -22.52 -14.17
C ASN A 200 -42.07 -21.09 -13.68
N HIS A 201 -42.91 -20.62 -12.76
CA HIS A 201 -42.75 -19.29 -12.16
C HIS A 201 -41.43 -19.18 -11.37
N TYR A 202 -41.10 -20.15 -10.53
CA TYR A 202 -39.85 -20.17 -9.77
C TYR A 202 -38.63 -20.32 -10.68
N GLU A 203 -38.68 -21.20 -11.69
CA GLU A 203 -37.60 -21.35 -12.67
C GLU A 203 -37.31 -20.01 -13.36
N ASN A 204 -38.35 -19.30 -13.80
CA ASN A 204 -38.23 -18.00 -14.45
C ASN A 204 -37.62 -16.94 -13.52
N GLN A 205 -37.98 -16.94 -12.24
CA GLN A 205 -37.36 -16.06 -11.25
C GLN A 205 -35.88 -16.39 -11.05
N MET A 206 -35.53 -17.68 -10.94
CA MET A 206 -34.14 -18.13 -10.76
C MET A 206 -33.27 -17.75 -11.96
N ILE A 207 -33.76 -17.92 -13.19
CA ILE A 207 -33.04 -17.52 -14.42
C ILE A 207 -32.74 -16.01 -14.40
N ARG A 208 -33.74 -15.18 -14.08
CA ARG A 208 -33.53 -13.71 -13.98
C ARG A 208 -32.54 -13.35 -12.89
N ARG A 209 -32.64 -13.99 -11.73
CA ARG A 209 -31.74 -13.75 -10.61
C ARG A 209 -30.31 -14.11 -10.99
N ASN A 210 -30.07 -15.31 -11.53
CA ASN A 210 -28.74 -15.76 -11.94
C ASN A 210 -28.11 -14.84 -13.00
N ALA A 211 -28.90 -14.37 -13.98
CA ALA A 211 -28.41 -13.43 -14.98
C ALA A 211 -27.98 -12.08 -14.34
N SER A 212 -28.77 -11.59 -13.39
CA SER A 212 -28.49 -10.34 -12.67
C SER A 212 -27.30 -10.49 -11.72
N ASP A 213 -27.29 -11.54 -10.91
CA ASP A 213 -26.22 -11.89 -9.97
C ASP A 213 -24.87 -11.97 -10.69
N GLY A 214 -24.85 -12.58 -11.89
CA GLY A 214 -23.66 -12.67 -12.73
C GLY A 214 -23.07 -11.31 -13.13
N LEU A 215 -23.89 -10.27 -13.32
CA LEU A 215 -23.40 -8.91 -13.59
C LEU A 215 -22.75 -8.29 -12.35
N SER A 216 -23.38 -8.43 -11.18
CA SER A 216 -22.79 -7.94 -9.92
C SER A 216 -21.53 -8.70 -9.55
N ASP A 217 -21.47 -10.01 -9.78
CA ASP A 217 -20.28 -10.82 -9.51
C ASP A 217 -19.11 -10.38 -10.40
N LYS A 218 -19.38 -10.20 -11.70
CA LYS A 218 -18.41 -9.67 -12.66
C LYS A 218 -17.88 -8.32 -12.25
N PHE A 219 -18.75 -7.39 -11.83
CA PHE A 219 -18.32 -6.08 -11.33
C PHE A 219 -17.46 -6.22 -10.06
N SER A 220 -17.93 -7.00 -9.09
CA SER A 220 -17.26 -7.19 -7.80
C SER A 220 -15.88 -7.82 -7.98
N GLU A 221 -15.76 -8.79 -8.88
CA GLU A 221 -14.48 -9.41 -9.26
C GLU A 221 -13.55 -8.41 -9.94
N LEU A 222 -14.06 -7.64 -10.91
CA LEU A 222 -13.28 -6.60 -11.57
C LEU A 222 -12.71 -5.59 -10.55
N VAL A 223 -13.53 -5.11 -9.63
CA VAL A 223 -13.11 -4.19 -8.57
C VAL A 223 -11.99 -4.81 -7.72
N ARG A 224 -12.16 -6.05 -7.26
CA ARG A 224 -11.13 -6.74 -6.45
C ARG A 224 -9.83 -6.93 -7.23
N ASN A 225 -9.90 -7.34 -8.49
CA ASN A 225 -8.72 -7.61 -9.31
C ASN A 225 -7.94 -6.33 -9.61
N GLU A 226 -8.62 -5.24 -9.97
CA GLU A 226 -7.95 -3.95 -10.23
C GLU A 226 -7.33 -3.36 -8.96
N ILE A 227 -8.04 -3.42 -7.83
CA ILE A 227 -7.52 -2.91 -6.55
C ILE A 227 -6.37 -3.79 -6.03
N ASP A 228 -6.46 -5.12 -6.13
CA ASP A 228 -5.37 -6.02 -5.74
C ASP A 228 -4.11 -5.79 -6.59
N GLY A 229 -4.26 -5.41 -7.86
CA GLY A 229 -3.15 -5.01 -8.73
C GLY A 229 -2.31 -3.83 -8.21
N LEU A 230 -2.84 -3.01 -7.29
CA LEU A 230 -2.08 -1.93 -6.65
C LEU A 230 -0.95 -2.43 -5.73
N LYS A 231 -0.95 -3.71 -5.35
CA LYS A 231 0.12 -4.30 -4.54
C LYS A 231 1.46 -4.38 -5.30
N ASP A 232 1.40 -4.46 -6.62
CA ASP A 232 2.53 -4.71 -7.51
C ASP A 232 3.05 -3.42 -8.17
N LEU A 233 2.73 -2.26 -7.60
CA LEU A 233 3.19 -0.97 -8.11
C LEU A 233 4.72 -0.84 -8.04
N SER A 234 5.29 -0.40 -9.16
CA SER A 234 6.68 0.08 -9.19
C SER A 234 6.71 1.50 -8.61
N TRP A 235 7.25 1.63 -7.40
CA TRP A 235 7.37 2.90 -6.69
C TRP A 235 8.48 3.77 -7.30
N PRO A 236 8.31 5.10 -7.30
CA PRO A 236 9.32 6.05 -7.75
C PRO A 236 10.55 6.11 -6.83
#